data_AF-W1XMK0-F1
#
_entry.id   AF-W1XMK0-F1
#
_cell.length_a   1.000
_cell.length_b   1.000
_cell.length_c   1.000
_cell.angle_alpha   90.00
_cell.angle_beta   90.00
_cell.angle_gamma   90.00
#
_symmetry.space_group_name_H-M   'P 1'
#
loop_
_entity.id
_entity.type
_entity.pdbx_description
1 polymer ?
#
loop_
_entity_poly.entity_id
_entity_poly.type
_entity_poly.pdbx_seq_one_letter_code
_entity_poly.pdbx_strand_id
1 'polypeptide(L)' 'DGVFQLLPGQKPDAVLARDYIATFKLLGLYDIEQCWVCAASLRERGLDPLTPFVVEATPLEADALRRELANYDVILRF' A
#
# COMPACT_ATOMS: atom_id res chain seq x y z
N ASP A 1 5.48 7.69 3.89
CA ASP A 1 5.81 6.38 4.48
C ASP A 1 4.72 5.30 4.38
N GLY A 2 3.58 5.54 3.72
CA GLY A 2 2.50 4.55 3.63
C GLY A 2 2.89 3.20 3.01
N VAL A 3 3.96 3.15 2.21
CA VAL A 3 4.45 1.90 1.58
C VAL A 3 4.82 0.80 2.58
N PHE A 4 5.19 1.16 3.83
CA PHE A 4 5.49 0.17 4.86
C PHE A 4 4.25 -0.61 5.32
N GLN A 5 3.05 -0.05 5.17
CA GLN A 5 1.81 -0.75 5.56
C GLN A 5 1.57 -2.02 4.73
N LEU A 6 2.17 -2.09 3.54
CA LEU A 6 1.99 -3.20 2.60
C LEU A 6 2.92 -4.38 2.90
N LEU A 7 3.88 -4.25 3.81
CA LEU A 7 4.86 -5.30 4.07
C LEU A 7 4.23 -6.55 4.69
N PRO A 8 4.59 -7.74 4.22
CA PRO A 8 4.13 -8.99 4.81
C PRO A 8 4.83 -9.28 6.14
N GLY A 9 4.24 -10.16 6.95
CA GLY A 9 4.89 -10.71 8.14
C GLY A 9 5.02 -9.74 9.32
N GLN A 10 4.32 -8.61 9.30
CA GLN A 10 4.27 -7.69 10.43
C GLN A 10 3.66 -8.36 11.67
N LYS A 11 4.30 -8.13 12.82
CA LYS A 11 3.89 -8.65 14.13
C LYS A 11 3.77 -7.50 15.14
N PRO A 12 2.71 -6.67 15.04
CA PRO A 12 2.54 -5.50 15.89
C PRO A 12 2.20 -5.84 17.35
N ASP A 13 1.80 -7.09 17.62
CA ASP A 13 1.62 -7.64 18.97
C ASP A 13 2.90 -7.56 19.83
N ALA A 14 4.08 -7.64 19.21
CA ALA A 14 5.38 -7.42 19.85
C ALA A 14 5.50 -6.05 20.54
N VAL A 15 4.71 -5.06 20.12
CA VAL A 15 4.65 -3.71 20.71
C VAL A 15 3.26 -3.37 21.26
N LEU A 16 2.44 -4.40 21.56
CA LEU A 16 1.07 -4.26 22.08
C LEU A 16 0.12 -3.50 21.15
N ALA A 17 0.46 -3.38 19.87
CA ALA A 17 -0.39 -2.77 18.87
C ALA A 17 -1.31 -3.83 18.23
N ARG A 18 -2.49 -3.38 17.78
CA ARG A 18 -3.45 -4.22 17.09
C ARG A 18 -2.90 -4.62 15.72
N ASP A 19 -3.01 -5.91 15.37
CA ASP A 19 -2.73 -6.37 14.01
C ASP A 19 -3.89 -6.03 13.06
N TYR A 20 -3.84 -4.81 12.52
CA TYR A 20 -4.75 -4.36 11.46
C TYR A 20 -4.23 -4.73 10.06
N ILE A 21 -3.02 -5.27 9.93
CA ILE A 21 -2.44 -5.61 8.63
C ILE A 21 -3.20 -6.78 8.00
N ALA A 22 -3.68 -7.72 8.81
CA ALA A 22 -4.58 -8.79 8.37
C ALA A 22 -5.87 -8.27 7.69
N THR A 23 -6.35 -7.07 8.07
CA THR A 23 -7.55 -6.47 7.48
C THR A 23 -7.34 -6.03 6.03
N PHE A 24 -6.10 -5.78 5.59
CA PHE A 24 -5.83 -5.45 4.19
C PHE A 24 -6.21 -6.56 3.21
N LYS A 25 -6.21 -7.83 3.65
CA LYS A 25 -6.68 -8.95 2.83
C LYS A 25 -8.16 -8.83 2.46
N LEU A 26 -8.94 -8.07 3.23
CA LEU A 26 -10.35 -7.85 2.93
C LEU A 26 -10.56 -6.99 1.68
N LEU A 27 -9.58 -6.17 1.26
CA LEU A 27 -9.72 -5.34 0.06
C LEU A 27 -10.05 -6.21 -1.17
N GLY A 28 -9.31 -7.30 -1.37
CA GLY A 28 -9.59 -8.24 -2.46
C GLY A 28 -10.89 -9.03 -2.30
N LEU A 29 -11.38 -9.23 -1.06
CA LEU A 29 -12.67 -9.88 -0.82
C LEU A 29 -13.87 -8.95 -1.05
N TYR A 30 -13.64 -7.63 -1.06
CA TYR A 30 -14.65 -6.61 -1.29
C TYR A 30 -14.47 -5.91 -2.65
N ASP A 31 -13.80 -6.56 -3.60
CA ASP A 31 -13.58 -6.09 -4.97
C ASP A 31 -12.89 -4.69 -5.04
N ILE A 32 -12.02 -4.38 -4.08
CA ILE A 32 -11.19 -3.17 -4.09
C ILE A 32 -9.91 -3.46 -4.89
N GLU A 33 -10.01 -3.35 -6.21
CA GLU A 33 -8.95 -3.72 -7.16
C GLU A 33 -7.99 -2.57 -7.49
N GLN A 34 -8.46 -1.31 -7.44
CA GLN A 34 -7.69 -0.13 -7.82
C GLN A 34 -6.71 0.30 -6.72
N CYS A 35 -5.74 -0.55 -6.44
CA CYS A 35 -4.70 -0.35 -5.43
C CYS A 35 -3.38 0.06 -6.10
N TRP A 36 -2.82 1.19 -5.66
CA TRP A 36 -1.59 1.75 -6.22
C TRP A 36 -0.51 1.92 -5.16
N VAL A 37 0.75 1.71 -5.53
CA VAL A 37 1.91 1.99 -4.66
C VAL A 37 2.95 2.85 -5.38
N CYS A 38 3.54 3.81 -4.66
CA CYS A 38 4.54 4.71 -5.24
C CYS A 38 5.90 4.01 -5.39
N ALA A 39 6.32 3.75 -6.63
CA ALA A 39 7.58 3.07 -6.95
C ALA A 39 8.82 3.87 -6.50
N ALA A 40 8.78 5.20 -6.65
CA ALA A 40 9.85 6.07 -6.14
C ALA A 40 10.01 5.95 -4.62
N SER A 41 8.90 5.92 -3.88
CA SER A 41 8.91 5.78 -2.43
C SER A 41 9.42 4.41 -1.97
N LEU A 42 9.16 3.35 -2.73
CA LEU A 42 9.73 2.01 -2.47
C LEU A 42 11.24 2.03 -2.61
N ARG A 43 11.78 2.61 -3.70
CA ARG A 43 13.22 2.71 -3.95
C ARG A 43 13.95 3.53 -2.88
N GLU A 44 13.40 4.67 -2.49
CA GLU A 44 13.96 5.51 -1.42
C GLU A 44 14.11 4.77 -0.08
N ARG A 45 13.22 3.79 0.16
CA ARG A 45 13.18 2.99 1.40
C ARG A 45 13.89 1.65 1.25
N GLY A 46 14.51 1.38 0.09
CA GLY A 46 15.19 0.12 -0.19
C GLY A 46 14.27 -1.10 -0.25
N LEU A 47 12.98 -0.89 -0.52
CA LEU A 47 12.00 -1.97 -0.65
C LEU A 47 11.97 -2.47 -2.09
N ASP A 48 12.04 -3.80 -2.25
CA ASP A 48 11.94 -4.44 -3.55
C ASP A 48 10.50 -4.30 -4.09
N PRO A 49 10.29 -3.74 -5.30
CA PRO A 49 8.98 -3.71 -5.94
C PRO A 49 8.35 -5.10 -6.15
N LEU A 50 9.16 -6.15 -6.17
CA LEU A 50 8.73 -7.55 -6.29
C LEU A 50 8.39 -8.20 -4.94
N THR A 51 8.46 -7.44 -3.84
CA THR A 51 8.05 -7.93 -2.51
C THR A 51 6.59 -8.38 -2.58
N PRO A 52 6.25 -9.58 -2.04
CA PRO A 52 4.87 -10.02 -1.96
C PRO A 52 4.12 -9.20 -0.91
N PHE A 53 3.53 -8.08 -1.35
CA PHE A 53 2.75 -7.19 -0.51
C PHE A 53 1.45 -7.86 -0.01
N VAL A 54 0.91 -7.38 1.10
CA VAL A 54 -0.37 -7.89 1.65
C VAL A 54 -1.61 -7.41 0.87
N VAL A 55 -1.43 -6.44 -0.03
CA VAL A 55 -2.43 -5.94 -0.99
C VAL A 55 -1.84 -6.09 -2.39
N GLU A 56 -2.66 -6.49 -3.35
CA GLU A 56 -2.31 -6.47 -4.77
C GLU A 56 -2.27 -5.02 -5.28
N ALA A 57 -1.20 -4.31 -4.96
CA ALA A 57 -1.00 -2.93 -5.38
C ALA A 57 -0.09 -2.85 -6.60
N THR A 58 -0.53 -2.14 -7.64
CA THR A 58 0.27 -1.91 -8.84
C THR A 58 1.27 -0.76 -8.60
N PRO A 59 2.58 -0.97 -8.83
CA PRO A 59 3.57 0.08 -8.67
C PRO A 59 3.46 1.12 -9.79
N LEU A 60 3.35 2.40 -9.41
CA LEU A 60 3.34 3.53 -10.32
C LEU A 60 4.51 4.48 -10.02
N GLU A 61 5.12 5.02 -11.08
CA GLU A 61 6.05 6.13 -10.96
C GLU A 61 5.34 7.41 -10.48
N ALA A 62 6.10 8.33 -9.90
CA ALA A 62 5.54 9.52 -9.23
C ALA A 62 4.60 10.34 -10.14
N ASP A 63 4.95 10.49 -11.42
CA ASP A 63 4.13 11.23 -12.38
C ASP A 63 2.85 10.49 -12.75
N ALA A 64 2.92 9.17 -12.92
CA ALA A 64 1.75 8.34 -13.22
C ALA A 64 0.78 8.31 -12.04
N LEU A 65 1.30 8.13 -10.82
CA LEU A 65 0.51 8.14 -9.59
C LEU A 65 -0.17 9.50 -9.37
N ARG A 66 0.51 10.60 -9.68
CA ARG A 66 -0.07 11.94 -9.61
C ARG A 66 -1.24 12.11 -10.58
N ARG A 67 -1.10 11.62 -11.81
CA ARG A 67 -2.18 11.66 -12.81
C ARG A 67 -3.35 10.78 -12.40
N GLU A 68 -3.08 9.60 -11.88
CA GLU A 68 -4.11 8.67 -11.43
C GLU A 68 -4.93 9.27 -10.28
N LEU A 69 -4.27 9.84 -9.27
CA LEU A 69 -4.93 10.53 -8.17
C LEU A 69 -5.79 11.72 -8.62
N ALA A 70 -5.41 12.39 -9.71
CA ALA A 70 -6.17 13.51 -10.26
C ALA A 70 -7.51 13.09 -10.90
N ASN A 71 -7.72 11.79 -11.15
CA ASN A 71 -8.99 11.26 -11.67
C ASN A 71 -10.08 11.12 -10.58
N TYR A 72 -9.74 11.34 -9.30
CA TYR A 72 -10.67 11.19 -8.19
C TYR A 72 -11.15 12.55 -7.68
N ASP A 73 -12.45 12.69 -7.46
CA ASP A 73 -13.05 13.95 -6.97
C ASP A 73 -12.75 14.23 -5.49
N VAL A 74 -12.53 13.17 -4.70
CA VAL A 74 -12.34 13.24 -3.24
C VAL A 74 -11.13 12.41 -2.83
N ILE A 75 -10.24 13.03 -2.05
CA ILE A 75 -9.05 12.38 -1.50
C ILE A 75 -9.11 12.44 0.02
N LEU A 76 -9.14 11.28 0.66
CA LEU A 76 -8.98 11.13 2.11
C LEU A 76 -7.56 10.67 2.40
N ARG A 77 -6.86 11.40 3.28
CA ARG A 77 -5.49 11.08 3.70
C ARG A 77 -5.47 10.66 5.17
N PHE A 78 -4.86 9.50 5.43
CA PHE A 78 -4.68 8.92 6.75
C PHE A 78 -3.19 8.90 7.13
#